data_AF-A0A1C3WQ54-F1
#
_entry.id   AF-A0A1C3WQ54-F1
#
_cell.length_a   1.000
_cell.length_b   1.000
_cell.length_c   1.000
_cell.angle_alpha   90.00
_cell.angle_beta   90.00
_cell.angle_gamma   90.00
#
_symmetry.space_group_name_H-M   'P 1'
#
loop_
_entity.id
_entity.type
_entity.pdbx_description
1 polymer ?
#
loop_
_entity_poly.entity_id
_entity_poly.type
_entity_poly.pdbx_seq_one_letter_code
_entity_poly.pdbx_strand_id
1 'polypeptide(L)' 'GRTTHHSGYAVSQRIRKRIEEVFGWAKTSGGMRKTRHRGKDRVGWMFTLTATAYNLVRLPKLLATA' A
#
# COMPACT_ATOMS: atom_id res chain seq x y z
N GLY A 1 -23.86 3.48 11.33
CA GLY A 1 -23.05 3.74 12.55
C GLY A 1 -22.71 5.21 12.60
N ARG A 2 -22.69 5.83 13.79
CA ARG A 2 -22.60 7.29 14.03
C ARG A 2 -21.51 8.06 13.26
N THR A 3 -20.53 7.37 12.64
CA THR A 3 -19.44 7.96 11.87
C THR A 3 -19.52 7.81 10.35
N THR A 4 -20.53 7.13 9.79
CA THR A 4 -20.58 6.88 8.34
C THR A 4 -21.14 8.04 7.51
N HIS A 5 -21.74 9.06 8.15
CA HIS A 5 -22.48 10.15 7.50
C HIS A 5 -21.65 11.40 7.17
N HIS A 6 -20.43 11.53 7.70
CA HIS A 6 -19.60 12.70 7.43
C HIS A 6 -18.82 12.54 6.12
N SER A 7 -18.72 13.62 5.34
CA SER A 7 -17.97 13.66 4.07
C SER A 7 -16.52 13.19 4.23
N GLY A 8 -15.89 13.49 5.38
CA GLY A 8 -14.54 13.02 5.72
C GLY A 8 -14.42 11.49 5.84
N TYR A 9 -15.50 10.78 6.18
CA TYR A 9 -15.50 9.32 6.25
C TYR A 9 -15.32 8.72 4.86
N ALA A 10 -16.03 9.23 3.86
CA ALA A 10 -15.91 8.74 2.48
C ALA A 10 -14.49 8.94 1.92
N VAL A 11 -13.86 10.08 2.22
CA VAL A 11 -12.45 10.33 1.85
C VAL A 11 -11.52 9.35 2.56
N SER A 12 -11.73 9.16 3.87
CA SER A 12 -10.93 8.22 4.68
C SER A 12 -11.04 6.79 4.18
N GLN A 13 -12.23 6.33 3.77
CA GLN A 13 -12.44 5.01 3.18
C GLN A 13 -11.68 4.83 1.86
N ARG A 14 -11.68 5.85 0.98
CA ARG A 14 -10.91 5.81 -0.27
C ARG A 14 -9.41 5.73 -0.02
N ILE A 15 -8.89 6.50 0.93
CA ILE A 15 -7.46 6.48 1.30
C ILE A 15 -7.10 5.13 1.93
N ARG A 16 -7.92 4.65 2.87
CA ARG A 16 -7.72 3.37 3.54
C ARG A 16 -7.65 2.23 2.54
N LYS A 17 -8.57 2.18 1.57
CA LYS A 17 -8.54 1.15 0.51
C LYS A 17 -7.24 1.17 -0.28
N ARG A 18 -6.76 2.36 -0.67
CA ARG A 18 -5.49 2.52 -1.41
C ARG A 18 -4.30 2.00 -0.60
N ILE A 19 -4.24 2.31 0.69
CA ILE A 19 -3.15 1.85 1.57
C ILE A 19 -3.23 0.33 1.81
N GLU A 20 -4.41 -0.21 2.04
CA GLU A 20 -4.62 -1.64 2.25
C GLU A 20 -4.25 -2.48 1.01
N GLU A 21 -4.47 -1.95 -0.21
CA GLU A 21 -4.04 -2.60 -1.46
C GLU A 21 -2.51 -2.73 -1.54
N VAL A 22 -1.77 -1.68 -1.19
CA VAL A 22 -0.29 -1.71 -1.16
C VAL A 22 0.18 -2.78 -0.17
N PHE A 23 -0.35 -2.79 1.05
CA PHE A 23 0.05 -3.76 2.08
C PHE A 23 -0.37 -5.19 1.74
N GLY A 24 -1.52 -5.37 1.09
CA GLY A 24 -1.94 -6.66 0.56
C GLY A 24 -0.95 -7.19 -0.46
N TRP A 25 -0.63 -6.38 -1.48
CA TRP A 25 0.31 -6.76 -2.53
C TRP A 25 1.73 -7.00 -2.01
N ALA A 26 2.21 -6.15 -1.09
CA ALA A 26 3.52 -6.33 -0.47
C ALA A 26 3.64 -7.69 0.23
N LYS A 27 2.57 -8.16 0.87
CA LYS A 27 2.55 -9.47 1.54
C LYS A 27 2.45 -10.63 0.54
N THR A 28 1.61 -10.53 -0.49
CA THR A 28 1.37 -11.63 -1.43
C THR A 28 2.47 -11.77 -2.47
N SER A 29 2.93 -10.67 -3.03
CA SER A 29 3.85 -10.63 -4.18
C SER A 29 5.18 -9.97 -3.83
N GLY A 30 5.17 -8.93 -2.99
CA GLY A 30 6.36 -8.19 -2.57
C GLY A 30 7.25 -8.89 -1.54
N GLY A 31 6.94 -10.12 -1.13
CA GLY A 31 7.77 -10.91 -0.21
C GLY A 31 7.74 -10.46 1.25
N MET A 32 6.88 -9.50 1.63
CA MET A 32 6.83 -8.93 2.98
C MET A 32 5.95 -9.72 3.97
N ARG A 33 5.39 -10.87 3.58
CA ARG A 33 4.60 -11.73 4.49
C ARG A 33 5.45 -12.33 5.62
N LYS A 34 6.71 -12.65 5.33
CA LYS A 34 7.73 -13.04 6.30
C LYS A 34 9.05 -12.39 5.88
N THR A 35 9.57 -11.48 6.70
CA THR A 35 10.83 -10.79 6.38
C THR A 35 11.98 -11.78 6.25
N ARG A 36 12.77 -11.64 5.18
CA ARG A 36 13.99 -12.41 4.95
C ARG A 36 15.21 -11.78 5.64
N HIS A 37 15.09 -10.52 6.08
CA HIS A 37 16.19 -9.74 6.63
C HIS A 37 15.99 -9.50 8.13
N ARG A 38 17.12 -9.33 8.83
CA ARG A 38 17.19 -8.97 10.24
C ARG A 38 17.73 -7.54 10.38
N GLY A 39 17.22 -6.83 11.39
CA GLY A 39 17.57 -5.43 11.67
C GLY A 39 16.66 -4.42 10.96
N LYS A 40 16.35 -3.31 11.64
CA LYS A 40 15.42 -2.28 11.15
C LYS A 40 15.88 -1.68 9.83
N ASP A 41 17.17 -1.45 9.65
CA ASP A 41 17.70 -0.78 8.46
C ASP A 41 17.48 -1.61 7.18
N ARG A 42 17.83 -2.90 7.22
CA ARG A 42 17.65 -3.79 6.06
C ARG A 42 16.18 -4.07 5.76
N VAL A 43 15.37 -4.25 6.81
CA VAL A 43 13.92 -4.42 6.66
C VAL A 43 13.27 -3.16 6.11
N GLY A 44 13.67 -1.99 6.59
CA GLY A 44 13.21 -0.69 6.13
C GLY A 44 13.56 -0.44 4.67
N TRP A 45 14.80 -0.77 4.27
CA TRP A 45 15.21 -0.66 2.87
C TRP A 45 14.37 -1.54 1.94
N MET A 46 14.15 -2.81 2.31
CA MET A 46 13.29 -3.70 1.53
C MET A 46 11.83 -3.23 1.49
N PHE A 47 11.31 -2.73 2.61
CA PHE A 47 9.96 -2.16 2.65
C PHE A 47 9.81 -0.99 1.67
N THR A 48 10.76 -0.04 1.67
CA THR A 48 10.77 1.09 0.74
C THR A 48 10.88 0.62 -0.71
N LEU A 49 11.79 -0.33 -1.00
CA LEU A 49 11.92 -0.90 -2.33
C LEU A 49 10.61 -1.54 -2.81
N THR A 50 9.96 -2.36 -1.98
CA THR A 50 8.67 -2.99 -2.28
C THR A 50 7.57 -1.95 -2.52
N ALA A 51 7.51 -0.89 -1.71
CA ALA A 51 6.53 0.18 -1.89
C ALA A 51 6.75 0.94 -3.22
N THR A 52 8.01 1.24 -3.56
CA THR A 52 8.36 1.85 -4.86
C THR A 52 7.99 0.95 -6.02
N ALA A 53 8.27 -0.35 -5.93
CA ALA A 53 7.88 -1.32 -6.95
C ALA A 53 6.36 -1.35 -7.15
N TYR A 54 5.57 -1.31 -6.07
CA TYR A 54 4.12 -1.22 -6.16
C TYR A 54 3.64 0.05 -6.88
N ASN A 55 4.27 1.20 -6.62
CA ASN A 55 3.96 2.44 -7.33
C ASN A 55 4.16 2.29 -8.85
N LEU A 56 5.23 1.62 -9.28
CA LEU A 56 5.49 1.33 -10.70
C LEU A 56 4.45 0.38 -11.29
N VAL A 57 4.09 -0.70 -10.58
CA VAL A 57 3.03 -1.64 -11.00
C VAL A 57 1.69 -0.95 -11.15
N ARG A 58 1.39 0.03 -10.28
CA ARG A 58 0.13 0.78 -10.29
C ARG A 58 0.10 1.89 -11.35
N LEU A 59 1.26 2.38 -11.78
CA LEU A 59 1.39 3.54 -12.67
C LEU A 59 0.59 3.39 -13.99
N PRO A 60 0.64 2.27 -14.73
CA PRO A 60 -0.10 2.14 -15.99
C PRO A 60 -1.61 2.29 -15.80
N LYS A 61 -2.16 1.75 -14.70
CA LYS A 61 -3.58 1.88 -14.38
C LYS A 61 -3.97 3.33 -14.08
N LEU A 62 -3.08 4.10 -13.44
CA LEU A 62 -3.32 5.51 -13.16
C LEU A 62 -3.27 6.35 -14.43
N LEU A 63 -2.31 6.09 -15.30
CA LEU A 63 -2.16 6.78 -16.59
C LEU A 63 -3.34 6.50 -17.53
N ALA A 64 -3.90 5.28 -17.51
CA ALA A 64 -5.08 4.95 -18.31
C ALA A 64 -6.38 5.64 -17.82
N THR A 65 -6.38 6.17 -16.60
CA THR A 65 -7.53 6.89 -16.01
C THR A 65 -7.35 8.41 -15.99
N ALA A 66 -6.20 8.91 -16.45
CA ALA A 66 -5.89 10.33 -16.60
C ALA A 66 -6.31 10.81 -17.99
#